data_AF-A0A3R7XDN6-F1
#
_entry.id   AF-A0A3R7XDN6-F1
#
_cell.length_a   1.000
_cell.length_b   1.000
_cell.length_c   1.000
_cell.angle_alpha   90.00
_cell.angle_beta   90.00
_cell.angle_gamma   90.00
#
_symmetry.space_group_name_H-M   'P 1'
#
loop_
_entity.id
_entity.type
_entity.pdbx_description
1 polymer ?
#
loop_
_entity_poly.entity_id
_entity_poly.type
_entity_poly.pdbx_seq_one_letter_code
_entity_poly.pdbx_strand_id
1 'polypeptide(L)'
;MFKVTALTCNNCNTVLSAPAKNRILVCKRCETAHEFRNGDVETIRLSYAQSPGDSQAEQVYLPFWVLDTEITVSGLKIVGGKIRRFMKGEHSLDGEKRIWICAGDIPDDQAEALGLQYTKENPEFEVGMTPGIPGIPVTCDHHEAMQIADYLFLKNEIERSGTLQSIEYTIDFHGSELIFLPFEKGSNGLKPLI
;
A
#
# COMPACT_ATOMS: atom_id res chain seq x y z
N MET A 1 31.13 -14.60 -14.57
CA MET A 1 31.77 -13.87 -13.46
C MET A 1 30.73 -12.92 -12.90
N PHE A 2 30.32 -13.10 -11.64
CA PHE A 2 29.34 -12.21 -11.00
C PHE A 2 30.07 -11.02 -10.39
N LYS A 3 29.61 -9.80 -10.69
CA LYS A 3 30.13 -8.57 -10.09
C LYS A 3 29.17 -8.15 -8.98
N VAL A 4 29.59 -8.28 -7.74
CA VAL A 4 28.83 -7.80 -6.57
C VAL A 4 29.22 -6.33 -6.36
N THR A 5 28.23 -5.45 -6.35
CA THR A 5 28.43 -4.01 -6.10
C THR A 5 27.60 -3.63 -4.89
N ALA A 6 28.17 -2.84 -3.98
CA ALA A 6 27.44 -2.31 -2.85
C ALA A 6 26.39 -1.29 -3.34
N LEU A 7 25.18 -1.37 -2.82
CA LEU A 7 24.14 -0.37 -3.08
C LEU A 7 24.46 0.92 -2.33
N THR A 8 24.26 2.07 -2.98
CA THR A 8 24.53 3.39 -2.41
C THR A 8 23.29 4.27 -2.44
N CYS A 9 23.12 5.09 -1.41
CA CYS A 9 22.05 6.07 -1.33
C CYS A 9 22.21 7.15 -2.41
N ASN A 10 21.18 7.36 -3.24
CA ASN A 10 21.21 8.38 -4.30
C ASN A 10 21.28 9.83 -3.77
N ASN A 11 20.94 10.05 -2.51
CA ASN A 11 20.91 11.39 -1.90
C ASN A 11 22.26 11.78 -1.28
N CYS A 12 22.97 10.84 -0.62
CA CYS A 12 24.19 11.16 0.13
C CYS A 12 25.38 10.23 -0.13
N ASN A 13 25.27 9.31 -1.10
CA ASN A 13 26.28 8.32 -1.51
C ASN A 13 26.76 7.37 -0.40
N THR A 14 26.04 7.28 0.72
CA THR A 14 26.36 6.33 1.81
C THR A 14 25.91 4.92 1.41
N VAL A 15 26.70 3.91 1.77
CA VAL A 15 26.36 2.51 1.53
C VAL A 15 25.05 2.15 2.23
N LEU A 16 24.13 1.55 1.48
CA LEU A 16 22.85 1.05 1.98
C LEU A 16 23.04 -0.37 2.53
N SER A 17 22.32 -0.68 3.60
CA SER A 17 22.27 -2.02 4.20
C SER A 17 20.82 -2.42 4.41
N ALA A 18 20.43 -3.58 3.91
CA ALA A 18 19.12 -4.16 4.17
C ALA A 18 19.17 -5.05 5.42
N PRO A 19 18.24 -4.91 6.37
CA PRO A 19 17.88 -6.02 7.24
C PRO A 19 17.42 -7.21 6.38
N ALA A 20 17.69 -8.45 6.81
CA ALA A 20 17.23 -9.63 6.09
C ALA A 20 15.70 -9.55 5.86
N LYS A 21 15.26 -9.78 4.62
CA LYS A 21 13.86 -9.76 4.12
C LYS A 21 13.20 -8.41 3.84
N ASN A 22 13.75 -7.27 4.28
CA ASN A 22 13.11 -5.99 3.99
C ASN A 22 13.48 -5.50 2.59
N ARG A 23 12.49 -5.27 1.72
CA ARG A 23 12.70 -4.73 0.36
C ARG A 23 13.03 -3.24 0.34
N ILE A 24 12.79 -2.55 1.45
CA ILE A 24 13.03 -1.10 1.59
C ILE A 24 14.31 -0.83 2.38
N LEU A 25 15.14 0.04 1.82
CA LEU A 25 16.43 0.44 2.34
C LEU A 25 16.38 1.88 2.83
N VAL A 26 16.38 2.07 4.15
CA VAL A 26 16.45 3.41 4.74
C VAL A 26 17.90 3.79 4.97
N CYS A 27 18.33 4.92 4.42
CA CYS A 27 19.68 5.42 4.60
C CYS A 27 19.90 5.86 6.05
N LYS A 28 20.84 5.23 6.77
CA LYS A 28 21.15 5.59 8.17
C LYS A 28 21.76 7.00 8.36
N ARG A 29 22.14 7.68 7.27
CA ARG A 29 22.78 9.00 7.31
C ARG A 29 21.80 10.15 7.03
N CYS A 30 20.96 10.00 6.01
CA CYS A 30 20.07 11.08 5.56
C CYS A 30 18.59 10.66 5.55
N GLU A 31 18.29 9.46 6.07
CA GLU A 31 16.94 8.92 6.28
C GLU A 31 16.10 8.75 4.99
N THR A 32 16.68 9.05 3.82
CA THR A 32 16.04 8.79 2.53
C THR A 32 15.78 7.29 2.37
N ALA A 33 14.54 6.96 2.03
CA ALA A 33 14.09 5.60 1.76
C ALA A 33 14.30 5.25 0.30
N HIS A 34 14.71 4.00 0.08
CA HIS A 34 14.96 3.48 -1.25
C HIS A 34 14.35 2.11 -1.46
N GLU A 35 13.99 1.84 -2.71
CA GLU A 35 13.66 0.51 -3.23
C GLU A 35 14.74 0.10 -4.23
N PHE A 36 15.08 -1.19 -4.29
CA PHE A 36 15.94 -1.71 -5.35
C PHE A 36 15.09 -2.32 -6.44
N ARG A 37 15.11 -1.73 -7.64
CA ARG A 37 14.24 -2.11 -8.76
C ARG A 37 15.03 -2.11 -10.06
N ASN A 38 14.86 -3.16 -10.86
CA ASN A 38 15.47 -3.30 -12.20
C ASN A 38 16.99 -3.08 -12.25
N GLY A 39 17.70 -3.37 -11.15
CA GLY A 39 19.15 -3.18 -11.06
C GLY A 39 19.58 -1.82 -10.52
N ASP A 40 18.65 -0.91 -10.28
CA ASP A 40 18.90 0.44 -9.78
C ASP A 40 18.29 0.67 -8.39
N VAL A 41 18.84 1.64 -7.68
CA VAL A 41 18.28 2.14 -6.42
C VAL A 41 17.38 3.30 -6.78
N GLU A 42 16.11 3.24 -6.36
CA GLU A 42 15.14 4.30 -6.58
C GLU A 42 14.74 4.93 -5.25
N THR A 43 14.55 6.26 -5.23
CA THR A 43 14.09 6.97 -4.03
C THR A 43 12.57 6.87 -3.95
N ILE A 44 12.06 6.51 -2.77
CA ILE A 44 10.62 6.44 -2.50
C ILE A 44 10.23 7.43 -1.40
N ARG A 45 8.96 7.87 -1.43
CA ARG A 45 8.37 8.61 -0.30
C ARG A 45 8.01 7.62 0.79
N LEU A 46 8.43 7.92 2.01
CA LEU A 46 8.18 7.10 3.19
C LEU A 46 7.73 7.99 4.34
N SER A 47 6.60 7.63 4.94
CA SER A 47 6.01 8.33 6.07
C SER A 47 5.62 7.36 7.17
N TYR A 48 5.53 7.87 8.39
CA TYR A 48 4.98 7.17 9.55
C TYR A 48 3.77 7.94 10.07
N ALA A 49 2.74 7.23 10.50
CA ALA A 49 1.66 7.81 11.29
C ALA A 49 2.07 7.83 12.76
N GLN A 50 1.80 8.95 13.44
CA GLN A 50 2.08 9.08 14.86
C GLN A 50 1.18 8.12 15.62
N SER A 51 1.75 7.32 16.52
CA SER A 51 0.95 6.44 17.35
C SER A 51 0.25 7.23 18.47
N PRO A 52 -1.08 7.07 18.63
CA PRO A 52 -1.81 7.64 19.76
C PRO A 52 -1.70 6.80 21.05
N GLY A 53 -1.15 5.58 20.98
CA GLY A 53 -1.23 4.62 22.07
C GLY A 53 -0.17 4.80 23.17
N ASP A 54 -0.58 4.61 24.43
CA ASP A 54 0.26 4.83 25.61
C ASP A 54 1.37 3.77 25.82
N SER A 55 1.19 2.55 25.29
CA SER A 55 2.14 1.44 25.46
C SER A 55 2.83 1.05 24.16
N GLN A 56 4.03 1.57 23.95
CA GLN A 56 4.85 1.30 22.74
C GLN A 56 5.27 -0.18 22.62
N ALA A 57 5.39 -0.91 23.73
CA ALA A 57 5.88 -2.29 23.74
C ALA A 57 4.94 -3.27 23.01
N GLU A 58 3.65 -2.98 23.05
CA GLU A 58 2.60 -3.80 22.43
C GLU A 58 2.27 -3.34 21.01
N GLN A 59 3.04 -2.43 20.43
CA GLN A 59 2.76 -1.85 19.13
C GLN A 59 3.74 -2.32 18.06
N VAL A 60 3.29 -2.21 16.80
CA VAL A 60 4.11 -2.32 15.60
C VAL A 60 3.69 -1.28 14.58
N TYR A 61 4.62 -0.93 13.70
CA TYR A 61 4.35 -0.22 12.48
C TYR A 61 4.13 -1.22 11.33
N LEU A 62 2.95 -1.23 10.74
CA LEU A 62 2.61 -2.05 9.56
C LEU A 62 2.69 -1.18 8.30
N PRO A 63 3.50 -1.56 7.28
CA PRO A 63 3.65 -0.76 6.07
C PRO A 63 2.50 -0.98 5.07
N PHE A 64 2.12 0.11 4.39
CA PHE A 64 1.16 0.14 3.30
C PHE A 64 1.70 0.95 2.14
N TRP A 65 1.63 0.40 0.93
CA TRP A 65 1.71 1.21 -0.27
C TRP A 65 0.39 1.93 -0.48
N VAL A 66 0.45 3.26 -0.59
CA VAL A 66 -0.68 4.12 -0.91
C VAL A 66 -0.47 4.63 -2.32
N LEU A 67 -1.35 4.20 -3.21
CA LEU A 67 -1.27 4.45 -4.64
C LEU A 67 -2.36 5.46 -5.02
N ASP A 68 -1.95 6.61 -5.54
CA ASP A 68 -2.86 7.60 -6.10
C ASP A 68 -3.07 7.24 -7.57
N THR A 69 -4.32 6.91 -7.92
CA THR A 69 -4.70 6.35 -9.21
C THR A 69 -5.83 7.12 -9.87
N GLU A 70 -5.86 7.12 -11.20
CA GLU A 70 -7.03 7.50 -12.00
C GLU A 70 -7.55 6.25 -12.70
N ILE A 71 -8.82 5.93 -12.48
CA ILE A 71 -9.46 4.78 -13.12
C ILE A 71 -10.35 5.28 -14.25
N THR A 72 -10.12 4.78 -15.46
CA THR A 72 -10.98 5.08 -16.61
C THR A 72 -11.71 3.81 -17.04
N VAL A 73 -13.04 3.80 -16.98
CA VAL A 73 -13.86 2.68 -17.45
C VAL A 73 -14.34 2.95 -18.87
N SER A 74 -13.89 2.14 -19.83
CA SER A 74 -14.27 2.24 -21.24
C SER A 74 -15.50 1.41 -21.61
N GLY A 75 -15.83 0.38 -20.82
CA GLY A 75 -16.94 -0.53 -21.12
C GLY A 75 -17.43 -1.31 -19.90
N LEU A 76 -18.75 -1.55 -19.84
CA LEU A 76 -19.38 -2.30 -18.74
C LEU A 76 -20.54 -3.15 -19.25
N LYS A 77 -20.57 -4.44 -18.85
CA LYS A 77 -21.68 -5.36 -19.14
C LYS A 77 -22.24 -5.98 -17.86
N ILE A 78 -23.56 -5.84 -17.67
CA ILE A 78 -24.29 -6.29 -16.47
C ILE A 78 -25.52 -7.08 -16.91
N VAL A 79 -25.86 -8.18 -16.23
CA VAL A 79 -27.10 -8.94 -16.49
C VAL A 79 -28.12 -8.78 -15.37
N GLY A 80 -29.38 -8.49 -15.73
CA GLY A 80 -30.52 -8.72 -14.84
C GLY A 80 -31.14 -7.51 -14.11
N GLY A 81 -30.82 -6.25 -14.41
CA GLY A 81 -31.62 -5.14 -13.87
C GLY A 81 -31.02 -3.73 -13.96
N LYS A 82 -31.74 -2.84 -14.66
CA LYS A 82 -31.66 -1.37 -14.74
C LYS A 82 -30.28 -0.72 -14.45
N ILE A 83 -29.67 -0.21 -15.53
CA ILE A 83 -28.53 0.72 -15.65
C ILE A 83 -28.60 1.95 -14.68
N ARG A 84 -29.72 2.17 -13.99
CA ARG A 84 -29.97 3.32 -13.10
C ARG A 84 -29.05 3.41 -11.87
N ARG A 85 -28.44 2.32 -11.37
CA ARG A 85 -27.52 2.37 -10.21
C ARG A 85 -26.15 2.98 -10.56
N PHE A 86 -25.71 2.88 -11.81
CA PHE A 86 -24.45 3.44 -12.29
C PHE A 86 -24.62 4.85 -12.87
N MET A 87 -25.84 5.27 -13.24
CA MET A 87 -26.14 6.61 -13.78
C MET A 87 -26.50 7.67 -12.73
N LYS A 88 -26.88 7.28 -11.52
CA LYS A 88 -27.02 8.23 -10.40
C LYS A 88 -25.68 8.26 -9.70
N GLY A 89 -24.96 9.38 -9.82
CA GLY A 89 -23.58 9.59 -9.34
C GLY A 89 -23.37 9.49 -7.83
N GLU A 90 -23.84 8.42 -7.21
CA GLU A 90 -23.52 8.05 -5.83
C GLU A 90 -22.21 7.25 -5.79
N HIS A 91 -21.84 6.50 -6.84
CA HIS A 91 -20.56 5.77 -6.88
C HIS A 91 -20.05 5.58 -8.32
N SER A 92 -19.21 6.50 -8.80
CA SER A 92 -18.52 6.36 -10.09
C SER A 92 -17.45 5.26 -10.00
N LEU A 93 -17.45 4.37 -10.99
CA LEU A 93 -16.40 3.34 -11.15
C LEU A 93 -15.08 3.98 -11.59
N ASP A 94 -15.22 5.08 -12.32
CA ASP A 94 -14.20 5.95 -12.85
C ASP A 94 -13.80 7.06 -11.86
N GLY A 95 -12.65 7.68 -12.13
CA GLY A 95 -12.10 8.82 -11.41
C GLY A 95 -10.97 8.47 -10.46
N GLU A 96 -10.52 9.50 -9.75
CA GLU A 96 -9.41 9.42 -8.82
C GLU A 96 -9.73 8.49 -7.65
N LYS A 97 -8.83 7.54 -7.38
CA LYS A 97 -8.91 6.63 -6.23
C LYS A 97 -7.56 6.51 -5.55
N ARG A 98 -7.60 6.48 -4.22
CA ARG A 98 -6.46 6.16 -3.37
C ARG A 98 -6.57 4.71 -2.92
N ILE A 99 -5.66 3.86 -3.39
CA ILE A 99 -5.67 2.42 -3.12
C ILE A 99 -4.58 2.09 -2.10
N TRP A 100 -4.95 1.32 -1.08
CA TRP A 100 -4.07 0.92 0.01
C TRP A 100 -3.73 -0.56 -0.11
N ILE A 101 -2.44 -0.87 -0.18
CA ILE A 101 -1.93 -2.24 -0.27
C ILE A 101 -1.05 -2.52 0.93
N CYS A 102 -1.45 -3.47 1.77
CA CYS A 102 -0.59 -3.91 2.88
C CYS A 102 0.69 -4.53 2.31
N ALA A 103 1.84 -4.00 2.73
CA ALA A 103 3.14 -4.39 2.23
C ALA A 103 3.97 -5.18 3.26
N GLY A 104 3.40 -5.43 4.43
CA GLY A 104 4.07 -6.07 5.55
C GLY A 104 4.13 -7.59 5.42
N ASP A 105 5.14 -8.18 6.06
CA ASP A 105 5.27 -9.64 6.27
C ASP A 105 4.19 -10.17 7.24
N ILE A 106 2.94 -10.24 6.79
CA ILE A 106 1.78 -10.78 7.51
C ILE A 106 1.00 -11.77 6.60
N PRO A 107 0.09 -12.60 7.14
CA PRO A 107 -0.73 -13.50 6.33
C PRO A 107 -1.51 -12.79 5.23
N ASP A 108 -1.55 -13.38 4.03
CA ASP A 108 -2.14 -12.77 2.81
C ASP A 108 -3.62 -12.40 2.99
N ASP A 109 -4.40 -13.22 3.69
CA ASP A 109 -5.83 -12.97 3.96
C ASP A 109 -6.03 -11.73 4.85
N GLN A 110 -5.15 -11.54 5.83
CA GLN A 110 -5.14 -10.35 6.67
C GLN A 110 -4.66 -9.11 5.90
N ALA A 111 -3.61 -9.25 5.08
CA ALA A 111 -3.09 -8.18 4.23
C ALA A 111 -4.13 -7.67 3.24
N GLU A 112 -4.84 -8.58 2.56
CA GLU A 112 -5.92 -8.28 1.64
C GLU A 112 -7.10 -7.59 2.35
N ALA A 113 -7.54 -8.13 3.50
CA ALA A 113 -8.62 -7.55 4.27
C ALA A 113 -8.32 -6.10 4.72
N LEU A 114 -7.11 -5.86 5.21
CA LEU A 114 -6.66 -4.51 5.60
C LEU A 114 -6.55 -3.57 4.39
N GLY A 115 -6.02 -4.05 3.26
CA GLY A 115 -5.91 -3.25 2.04
C GLY A 115 -7.28 -2.80 1.51
N LEU A 116 -8.26 -3.73 1.46
CA LEU A 116 -9.64 -3.41 1.08
C LEU A 116 -10.30 -2.44 2.06
N GLN A 117 -10.13 -2.69 3.37
CA GLN A 117 -10.66 -1.81 4.41
C GLN A 117 -10.12 -0.38 4.25
N TYR A 118 -8.81 -0.21 4.13
CA TYR A 118 -8.19 1.12 4.07
C TYR A 118 -8.40 1.82 2.74
N THR A 119 -8.52 1.09 1.63
CA THR A 119 -8.96 1.66 0.34
C THR A 119 -10.36 2.25 0.44
N LYS A 120 -11.24 1.62 1.23
CA LYS A 120 -12.61 2.11 1.45
C LYS A 120 -12.67 3.28 2.45
N GLU A 121 -11.94 3.18 3.55
CA GLU A 121 -12.00 4.13 4.67
C GLU A 121 -11.14 5.37 4.42
N ASN A 122 -10.01 5.23 3.71
CA ASN A 122 -8.98 6.26 3.51
C ASN A 122 -8.65 6.99 4.82
N PRO A 123 -8.05 6.27 5.79
CA PRO A 123 -7.84 6.81 7.12
C PRO A 123 -6.98 8.07 7.10
N GLU A 124 -7.37 9.06 7.90
CA GLU A 124 -6.59 10.25 8.20
C GLU A 124 -5.70 10.00 9.42
N PHE A 125 -4.51 10.58 9.45
CA PHE A 125 -3.55 10.41 10.54
C PHE A 125 -2.60 11.60 10.60
N GLU A 126 -2.01 11.82 11.78
CA GLU A 126 -0.93 12.77 11.96
C GLU A 126 0.40 12.14 11.51
N VAL A 127 1.18 12.87 10.72
CA VAL A 127 2.49 12.39 10.24
C VAL A 127 3.52 12.55 11.34
N GLY A 128 4.16 11.44 11.73
CA GLY A 128 5.22 11.41 12.73
C GLY A 128 5.62 9.99 13.08
N MET A 129 6.91 9.76 13.33
CA MET A 129 7.38 8.46 13.83
C MET A 129 7.43 8.49 15.35
N THR A 130 6.68 7.60 16.01
CA THR A 130 6.79 7.41 17.46
C THR A 130 8.01 6.53 17.76
N PRO A 131 9.02 7.02 18.50
CA PRO A 131 10.22 6.25 18.81
C PRO A 131 9.90 4.96 19.58
N GLY A 132 10.68 3.90 19.37
CA GLY A 132 10.57 2.65 20.13
C GLY A 132 9.56 1.65 19.59
N ILE A 133 8.71 2.02 18.64
CA ILE A 133 7.80 1.09 17.95
C ILE A 133 8.55 0.40 16.80
N PRO A 134 8.64 -0.94 16.78
CA PRO A 134 9.28 -1.66 15.69
C PRO A 134 8.39 -1.70 14.44
N GLY A 135 9.01 -1.63 13.26
CA GLY A 135 8.33 -1.85 11.98
C GLY A 135 8.31 -3.32 11.56
N ILE A 136 7.18 -3.76 10.99
CA ILE A 136 7.07 -5.00 10.24
C ILE A 136 7.87 -4.84 8.93
N PRO A 137 8.67 -5.85 8.51
CA PRO A 137 9.42 -5.79 7.26
C PRO A 137 8.50 -5.61 6.05
N VAL A 138 8.96 -4.83 5.06
CA VAL A 138 8.27 -4.67 3.78
C VAL A 138 8.65 -5.83 2.87
N THR A 139 7.69 -6.66 2.50
CA THR A 139 7.87 -7.84 1.63
C THR A 139 7.24 -7.68 0.26
N CYS A 140 6.30 -6.74 0.11
CA CYS A 140 5.67 -6.35 -1.15
C CYS A 140 6.37 -5.10 -1.70
N ASP A 141 6.98 -5.20 -2.88
CA ASP A 141 7.55 -4.03 -3.57
C ASP A 141 6.48 -3.19 -4.29
N HIS A 142 6.87 -2.02 -4.79
CA HIS A 142 5.97 -1.11 -5.48
C HIS A 142 5.31 -1.74 -6.71
N HIS A 143 6.02 -2.57 -7.47
CA HIS A 143 5.47 -3.18 -8.67
C HIS A 143 4.44 -4.26 -8.33
N GLU A 144 4.73 -5.09 -7.34
CA GLU A 144 3.79 -6.05 -6.76
C GLU A 144 2.55 -5.32 -6.22
N ALA A 145 2.72 -4.18 -5.54
CA ALA A 145 1.60 -3.40 -5.03
C ALA A 145 0.67 -2.88 -6.15
N MET A 146 1.21 -2.42 -7.28
CA MET A 146 0.40 -2.01 -8.43
C MET A 146 -0.42 -3.18 -9.00
N GLN A 147 0.15 -4.38 -9.05
CA GLN A 147 -0.55 -5.58 -9.52
C GLN A 147 -1.67 -5.99 -8.55
N ILE A 148 -1.40 -5.92 -7.24
CA ILE A 148 -2.41 -6.22 -6.22
C ILE A 148 -3.53 -5.17 -6.25
N ALA A 149 -3.22 -3.90 -6.47
CA ALA A 149 -4.22 -2.84 -6.60
C ALA A 149 -5.21 -3.09 -7.74
N ASP A 150 -4.71 -3.54 -8.90
CA ASP A 150 -5.54 -3.93 -10.03
C ASP A 150 -6.48 -5.09 -9.67
N TYR A 151 -5.94 -6.13 -9.03
CA TYR A 151 -6.72 -7.27 -8.54
C TYR A 151 -7.79 -6.86 -7.51
N LEU A 152 -7.44 -6.04 -6.51
CA LEU A 152 -8.37 -5.62 -5.46
C LEU A 152 -9.47 -4.72 -6.01
N PHE A 153 -9.15 -3.83 -6.95
CA PHE A 153 -10.15 -3.03 -7.66
C PHE A 153 -11.18 -3.95 -8.35
N LEU A 154 -10.71 -4.91 -9.16
CA LEU A 154 -11.60 -5.82 -9.87
C LEU A 154 -12.44 -6.68 -8.91
N LYS A 155 -11.81 -7.23 -7.87
CA LYS A 155 -12.48 -8.06 -6.87
C LYS A 155 -13.59 -7.29 -6.16
N ASN A 156 -13.29 -6.09 -5.67
CA ASN A 156 -14.27 -5.24 -4.99
C ASN A 156 -15.46 -4.91 -5.91
N GLU A 157 -15.21 -4.70 -7.21
CA GLU A 157 -16.29 -4.44 -8.17
C GLU A 157 -17.15 -5.66 -8.49
N ILE A 158 -16.55 -6.85 -8.54
CA ILE A 158 -17.31 -8.11 -8.68
C ILE A 158 -18.19 -8.34 -7.45
N GLU A 159 -17.64 -8.21 -6.24
CA GLU A 159 -18.36 -8.41 -4.98
C GLU A 159 -19.50 -7.41 -4.82
N ARG A 160 -19.28 -6.14 -5.18
CA ARG A 160 -20.28 -5.07 -5.09
C ARG A 160 -21.42 -5.22 -6.09
N SER A 161 -21.09 -5.56 -7.34
CA SER A 161 -22.08 -5.60 -8.42
C SER A 161 -22.96 -6.83 -8.37
N GLY A 162 -22.39 -7.99 -7.98
CA GLY A 162 -23.07 -9.31 -7.96
C GLY A 162 -23.63 -9.78 -9.32
N THR A 163 -23.51 -8.94 -10.35
CA THR A 163 -24.14 -9.04 -11.68
C THR A 163 -23.20 -8.56 -12.79
N LEU A 164 -21.98 -8.15 -12.43
CA LEU A 164 -20.94 -7.73 -13.36
C LEU A 164 -20.50 -8.93 -14.20
N GLN A 165 -20.62 -8.81 -15.52
CA GLN A 165 -20.15 -9.84 -16.45
C GLN A 165 -18.80 -9.49 -17.07
N SER A 166 -18.61 -8.21 -17.42
CA SER A 166 -17.34 -7.71 -17.95
C SER A 166 -17.19 -6.23 -17.64
N ILE A 167 -15.95 -5.83 -17.44
CA ILE A 167 -15.51 -4.45 -17.30
C ILE A 167 -14.26 -4.27 -18.16
N GLU A 168 -14.21 -3.18 -18.91
CA GLU A 168 -13.02 -2.74 -19.62
C GLU A 168 -12.58 -1.43 -18.98
N TYR A 169 -11.34 -1.38 -18.50
CA TYR A 169 -10.82 -0.23 -17.78
C TYR A 169 -9.30 -0.10 -17.92
N THR A 170 -8.79 1.07 -17.57
CA THR A 170 -7.37 1.34 -17.34
C THR A 170 -7.20 1.92 -15.94
N ILE A 171 -6.04 1.66 -15.32
CA ILE A 171 -5.62 2.29 -14.07
C ILE A 171 -4.31 3.01 -14.37
N ASP A 172 -4.34 4.34 -14.27
CA ASP A 172 -3.15 5.17 -14.35
C ASP A 172 -2.65 5.47 -12.93
N PHE A 173 -1.39 5.18 -12.64
CA PHE A 173 -0.78 5.41 -11.34
C PHE A 173 0.00 6.73 -11.38
N HIS A 174 -0.46 7.74 -10.63
CA HIS A 174 0.11 9.09 -10.64
C HIS A 174 1.08 9.33 -9.49
N GLY A 175 0.97 8.55 -8.42
CA GLY A 175 1.81 8.69 -7.23
C GLY A 175 1.80 7.44 -6.38
N SER A 176 2.86 7.30 -5.58
CA SER A 176 2.98 6.23 -4.60
C SER A 176 3.70 6.74 -3.36
N GLU A 177 3.27 6.29 -2.20
CA GLU A 177 3.93 6.52 -0.93
C GLU A 177 3.89 5.25 -0.08
N LEU A 178 4.97 4.97 0.64
CA LEU A 178 4.98 3.90 1.63
C LEU A 178 4.69 4.49 3.01
N ILE A 179 3.57 4.11 3.60
CA ILE A 179 3.11 4.64 4.88
C ILE A 179 3.12 3.54 5.93
N PHE A 180 3.79 3.78 7.04
CA PHE A 180 3.80 2.90 8.20
C PHE A 180 2.74 3.35 9.21
N LEU A 181 1.74 2.52 9.43
CA LEU A 181 0.63 2.80 10.33
C LEU A 181 0.78 2.01 11.65
N PRO A 182 0.43 2.59 12.81
CA PRO A 182 0.56 1.93 14.10
C PRO A 182 -0.57 0.91 14.33
N PHE A 183 -0.21 -0.25 14.84
CA PHE A 183 -1.13 -1.32 15.23
C PHE A 183 -0.77 -1.84 16.61
N GLU A 184 -1.79 -2.24 17.38
CA GLU A 184 -1.61 -3.07 18.58
C GLU A 184 -1.46 -4.54 18.18
N LYS A 185 -0.53 -5.22 18.83
CA LYS A 185 -0.40 -6.69 18.81
C LYS A 185 -1.47 -7.27 19.73
N GLY A 186 -2.53 -7.83 19.15
CA GLY A 186 -3.58 -8.53 19.89
C GLY A 186 -3.43 -10.05 19.81
N SER A 187 -4.12 -10.77 20.69
CA SER A 187 -4.24 -12.24 20.61
C SER A 187 -4.93 -12.73 19.33
N ASN A 188 -5.73 -11.87 18.70
CA ASN A 188 -6.50 -12.15 17.49
C ASN A 188 -5.91 -11.47 16.24
N GLY A 189 -4.64 -11.02 16.29
CA GLY A 189 -3.96 -10.37 15.18
C GLY A 189 -3.68 -8.89 15.44
N LEU A 190 -3.44 -8.15 14.36
CA LEU A 190 -3.08 -6.73 14.40
C LEU A 190 -4.37 -5.89 14.42
N LYS A 191 -4.47 -4.97 15.38
CA LYS A 191 -5.60 -4.05 15.50
C LYS A 191 -5.13 -2.62 15.16
N PRO A 192 -5.80 -1.92 14.22
CA PRO A 192 -5.51 -0.52 13.94
C PRO A 192 -5.57 0.36 15.18
N LEU A 193 -4.66 1.34 15.27
CA LEU A 193 -4.70 2.40 16.27
C LEU A 193 -5.18 3.75 15.72
N ILE A 194 -5.52 3.80 14.43
CA ILE A 194 -6.07 4.96 13.72
C ILE A 194 -7.50 4.68 13.28
#